data_AF-A0A839V1Y0-F1
#
_entry.id   AF-A0A839V1Y0-F1
#
_cell.length_a   1.000
_cell.length_b   1.000
_cell.length_c   1.000
_cell.angle_alpha   90.00
_cell.angle_beta   90.00
_cell.angle_gamma   90.00
#
_symmetry.space_group_name_H-M   'P 1'
#
loop_
_entity.id
_entity.type
_entity.pdbx_description
1 polymer ?
#
loop_
_entity_poly.entity_id
_entity_poly.type
_entity_poly.pdbx_seq_one_letter_code
_entity_poly.pdbx_strand_id
1 'polypeptide(L)'
;MTLADDAVAAIGAEALALPASAAEPAIRRHLAAADPAMAALIGRVGRCGLRVDRAREPYEALIRAIAHQQLHGRAAEAILGRMLALHAGEGFLPPAVLLALPDAPLRGAGLSGAKLAAMRGVAQATLDGIVPSRRLAARLDDAVLIERLTSLRGIGRWTVEMLLMFSLGRRDIMPVDDFGVREGWRRLKELDRQLAPKAMAQATAHLAPFRSAAAWYLWRAAEEKPGGFRAPAAL
;
A
#
# COMPACT_ATOMS: atom_id res chain seq x y z
N MET A 1 9.71 -33.26 23.51
CA MET A 1 9.22 -32.06 22.83
C MET A 1 8.56 -31.22 23.90
N THR A 2 9.31 -30.29 24.48
CA THR A 2 9.05 -29.71 25.81
C THR A 2 8.30 -28.40 25.70
N LEU A 3 7.46 -28.10 26.70
CA LEU A 3 6.64 -26.87 26.88
C LEU A 3 7.38 -25.52 26.66
N ALA A 4 8.71 -25.52 26.60
CA ALA A 4 9.53 -24.36 26.26
C ALA A 4 9.55 -24.03 24.75
N ASP A 5 9.41 -25.03 23.87
CA ASP A 5 9.35 -24.81 22.41
C ASP A 5 8.02 -24.15 21.99
N ASP A 6 6.93 -24.49 22.67
CA ASP A 6 5.61 -23.87 22.47
C ASP A 6 5.58 -22.41 22.97
N ALA A 7 6.34 -22.09 24.02
CA ALA A 7 6.46 -20.72 24.53
C ALA A 7 7.27 -19.80 23.59
N VAL A 8 8.32 -20.32 22.95
CA VAL A 8 9.11 -19.55 21.95
C VAL A 8 8.31 -19.36 20.65
N ALA A 9 7.50 -20.35 20.25
CA ALA A 9 6.57 -20.22 19.13
C ALA A 9 5.41 -19.24 19.43
N ALA A 10 4.92 -19.21 20.66
CA ALA A 10 3.89 -18.27 21.11
C ALA A 10 4.41 -16.82 21.12
N ILE A 11 5.66 -16.57 21.55
CA ILE A 11 6.28 -15.23 21.49
C ILE A 11 6.41 -14.73 20.04
N GLY A 12 6.61 -15.63 19.07
CA GLY A 12 6.67 -15.29 17.64
C GLY A 12 5.33 -14.88 17.03
N ALA A 13 4.21 -15.44 17.52
CA ALA A 13 2.87 -15.15 17.05
C ALA A 13 2.21 -13.96 17.77
N GLU A 14 2.50 -13.76 19.06
CA GLU A 14 1.92 -12.68 19.87
C GLU A 14 2.63 -11.32 19.65
N ALA A 15 3.89 -11.34 19.20
CA ALA A 15 4.62 -10.13 18.78
C ALA A 15 4.10 -9.52 17.44
N LEU A 16 3.08 -10.11 16.81
CA LEU A 16 2.41 -9.58 15.62
C LEU A 16 1.20 -8.69 15.94
N ALA A 17 0.75 -8.62 17.19
CA ALA A 17 -0.49 -7.95 17.59
C ALA A 17 -0.31 -6.65 18.39
N LEU A 18 0.90 -6.15 18.58
CA LEU A 18 1.08 -4.81 19.15
C LEU A 18 0.48 -3.76 18.19
N PRO A 19 -0.26 -2.74 18.68
CA PRO A 19 -0.70 -1.64 17.85
C PRO A 19 0.53 -1.05 17.14
N ALA A 20 0.38 -0.66 15.87
CA ALA A 20 1.49 -0.23 15.02
C ALA A 20 2.37 0.87 15.67
N SER A 21 1.86 1.60 16.66
CA SER A 21 2.59 2.58 17.46
C SER A 21 3.55 2.00 18.52
N ALA A 22 3.27 0.82 19.09
CA ALA A 22 4.07 0.24 20.18
C ALA A 22 5.29 -0.55 19.67
N ALA A 23 5.17 -1.21 18.51
CA ALA A 23 6.28 -1.87 17.84
C ALA A 23 7.21 -0.89 17.08
N GLU A 24 6.77 0.35 16.89
CA GLU A 24 7.45 1.36 16.08
C GLU A 24 8.91 1.63 16.49
N PRO A 25 9.28 1.73 17.79
CA PRO A 25 10.68 1.90 18.18
C PRO A 25 11.55 0.68 17.85
N ALA A 26 11.01 -0.53 17.92
CA ALA A 26 11.73 -1.75 17.54
C ALA A 26 11.96 -1.81 16.03
N ILE A 27 10.95 -1.45 15.24
CA ILE A 27 11.04 -1.36 13.77
C ILE A 27 12.12 -0.36 13.35
N ARG A 28 12.13 0.84 13.94
CA ARG A 28 13.15 1.86 13.66
C ARG A 28 14.55 1.38 14.01
N ARG A 29 14.73 0.75 15.18
CA ARG A 29 16.02 0.19 15.58
C ARG A 29 16.51 -0.88 14.62
N HIS A 30 15.62 -1.79 14.20
CA HIS A 30 15.95 -2.81 13.20
C HIS A 30 16.43 -2.18 11.89
N LEU A 31 15.64 -1.27 11.31
CA LEU A 31 15.97 -0.63 10.03
C LEU A 31 17.26 0.20 10.13
N ALA A 32 17.46 0.91 11.24
CA ALA A 32 18.68 1.69 11.47
C ALA A 32 19.92 0.79 11.62
N ALA A 33 19.80 -0.36 12.29
CA ALA A 33 20.89 -1.32 12.42
C ALA A 33 21.20 -2.03 11.10
N ALA A 34 20.17 -2.30 10.28
CA ALA A 34 20.32 -2.99 9.01
C ALA A 34 21.01 -2.13 7.94
N ASP A 35 20.86 -0.79 7.98
CA ASP A 35 21.38 0.09 6.95
C ASP A 35 21.73 1.50 7.49
N PRO A 36 23.00 1.93 7.46
CA PRO A 36 23.41 3.25 7.95
C PRO A 36 22.69 4.43 7.27
N ALA A 37 22.38 4.30 5.97
CA ALA A 37 21.64 5.34 5.27
C ALA A 37 20.19 5.42 5.80
N MET A 38 19.55 4.28 6.05
CA MET A 38 18.25 4.24 6.72
C MET A 38 18.33 4.84 8.13
N ALA A 39 19.39 4.58 8.90
CA ALA A 39 19.58 5.19 10.21
C ALA A 39 19.58 6.72 10.13
N ALA A 40 20.33 7.29 9.18
CA ALA A 40 20.37 8.73 8.95
C ALA A 40 19.00 9.30 8.53
N LEU A 41 18.30 8.61 7.62
CA LEU A 41 16.95 9.01 7.18
C LEU A 41 15.94 8.95 8.33
N ILE A 42 15.95 7.89 9.13
CA ILE A 42 15.11 7.73 10.31
C ILE A 42 15.40 8.82 11.35
N GLY A 43 16.67 9.22 11.50
CA GLY A 43 17.07 10.33 12.36
C GLY A 43 16.46 11.67 11.94
N ARG A 44 16.41 11.94 10.63
CA ARG A 44 15.81 13.18 10.08
C ARG A 44 14.29 13.17 10.08
N VAL A 45 13.68 12.08 9.64
CA VAL A 45 12.23 11.93 9.48
C VAL A 45 11.52 11.72 10.82
N GLY A 46 12.17 11.03 11.75
CA GLY A 46 11.58 10.68 13.04
C GLY A 46 10.67 9.46 12.96
N ARG A 47 9.52 9.52 13.62
CA ARG A 47 8.61 8.38 13.80
C ARG A 47 7.98 7.94 12.47
N CYS A 48 7.82 6.63 12.30
CA CYS A 48 7.13 6.06 11.16
C CYS A 48 5.63 6.41 11.24
N GLY A 49 5.14 7.15 10.24
CA GLY A 49 3.75 7.59 10.14
C GLY A 49 2.88 6.69 9.25
N LEU A 50 3.32 5.47 8.96
CA LEU A 50 2.54 4.52 8.16
C LEU A 50 1.23 4.20 8.90
N ARG A 51 0.09 4.57 8.29
CA ARG A 51 -1.24 4.31 8.85
C ARG A 51 -1.87 3.12 8.14
N VAL A 52 -2.48 2.24 8.92
CA VAL A 52 -3.25 1.10 8.43
C VAL A 52 -4.72 1.35 8.76
N ASP A 53 -5.55 1.43 7.73
CA ASP A 53 -7.01 1.47 7.89
C ASP A 53 -7.54 0.04 7.98
N ARG A 54 -7.75 -0.42 9.20
CA ARG A 54 -8.24 -1.79 9.47
C ARG A 54 -9.74 -1.95 9.27
N ALA A 55 -10.47 -0.87 9.01
CA ALA A 55 -11.88 -0.95 8.67
C ALA A 55 -12.08 -1.07 7.15
N ARG A 56 -11.09 -0.66 6.35
CA ARG A 56 -11.20 -0.66 4.90
C ARG A 56 -11.26 -2.06 4.28
N GLU A 57 -12.32 -2.30 3.51
CA GLU A 57 -12.49 -3.52 2.73
C GLU A 57 -11.60 -3.54 1.47
N PRO A 58 -11.17 -4.73 0.98
CA PRO A 58 -10.29 -4.82 -0.18
C PRO A 58 -10.84 -4.17 -1.45
N TYR A 59 -12.15 -4.20 -1.65
CA TYR A 59 -12.82 -3.47 -2.73
C TYR A 59 -12.48 -1.97 -2.69
N GLU A 60 -12.71 -1.30 -1.55
CA GLU A 60 -12.42 0.12 -1.40
C GLU A 60 -10.93 0.41 -1.61
N ALA A 61 -10.05 -0.41 -1.01
CA ALA A 61 -8.61 -0.24 -1.13
C ALA A 61 -8.13 -0.32 -2.59
N LEU A 62 -8.67 -1.26 -3.37
CA LEU A 62 -8.34 -1.41 -4.79
C LEU A 62 -8.85 -0.22 -5.60
N ILE A 63 -10.09 0.26 -5.37
CA ILE A 63 -10.61 1.45 -6.06
C ILE A 63 -9.73 2.69 -5.76
N ARG A 64 -9.34 2.90 -4.51
CA ARG A 64 -8.43 4.00 -4.13
C ARG A 64 -7.07 3.88 -4.79
N ALA A 65 -6.49 2.67 -4.81
CA ALA A 65 -5.22 2.42 -5.48
C ALA A 65 -5.30 2.68 -7.00
N ILE A 66 -6.38 2.27 -7.68
CA ILE A 66 -6.60 2.56 -9.11
C ILE A 66 -6.66 4.07 -9.36
N ALA A 67 -7.37 4.82 -8.50
CA ALA A 67 -7.42 6.27 -8.62
C ALA A 67 -6.02 6.92 -8.54
N HIS A 68 -5.13 6.36 -7.72
CA HIS A 68 -3.76 6.83 -7.50
C HIS A 68 -2.75 6.42 -8.57
N GLN A 69 -3.06 5.45 -9.43
CA GLN A 69 -2.15 5.05 -10.50
C GLN A 69 -1.74 6.27 -11.35
N GLN A 70 -0.42 6.43 -11.54
CA GLN A 70 0.18 7.46 -12.41
C GLN A 70 -0.18 8.91 -12.05
N LEU A 71 -0.64 9.19 -10.82
CA LEU A 71 -0.99 10.54 -10.36
C LEU A 71 -0.29 10.88 -9.05
N HIS A 72 -0.12 12.18 -8.80
CA HIS A 72 0.21 12.66 -7.47
C HIS A 72 -1.00 12.53 -6.54
N GLY A 73 -0.77 12.31 -5.23
CA GLY A 73 -1.84 12.01 -4.26
C GLY A 73 -3.00 13.00 -4.27
N ARG A 74 -2.72 14.32 -4.31
CA ARG A 74 -3.77 15.35 -4.34
C ARG A 74 -4.74 15.25 -5.52
N ALA A 75 -4.27 14.86 -6.71
CA ALA A 75 -5.15 14.72 -7.88
C ALA A 75 -6.03 13.49 -7.73
N ALA A 76 -5.45 12.38 -7.26
CA ALA A 76 -6.19 11.15 -7.02
C ALA A 76 -7.28 11.35 -5.94
N GLU A 77 -6.96 12.02 -4.83
CA GLU A 77 -7.93 12.36 -3.80
C GLU A 77 -9.05 13.28 -4.30
N ALA A 78 -8.72 14.28 -5.13
CA ALA A 78 -9.74 15.14 -5.72
C ALA A 78 -10.68 14.38 -6.68
N ILE A 79 -10.15 13.41 -7.45
CA ILE A 79 -10.95 12.52 -8.31
C ILE A 79 -11.85 11.61 -7.46
N LEU A 80 -11.29 10.98 -6.42
CA LEU A 80 -12.04 10.13 -5.49
C LEU A 80 -13.17 10.92 -4.80
N GLY A 81 -12.88 12.12 -4.30
CA GLY A 81 -13.88 12.98 -3.66
C GLY A 81 -15.05 13.30 -4.59
N ARG A 82 -14.77 13.70 -5.84
CA ARG A 82 -15.84 13.95 -6.83
C ARG A 82 -16.61 12.67 -7.20
N MET A 83 -15.93 11.53 -7.32
CA MET A 83 -16.57 10.26 -7.61
C MET A 83 -17.50 9.82 -6.48
N LEU A 84 -17.05 9.92 -5.22
CA LEU A 84 -17.86 9.58 -4.05
C LEU A 84 -19.07 10.50 -3.89
N ALA A 85 -18.93 11.78 -4.25
CA ALA A 85 -20.04 12.73 -4.25
C ALA A 85 -21.16 12.41 -5.27
N LEU A 86 -20.95 11.48 -6.21
CA LEU A 86 -22.00 10.98 -7.10
C LEU A 86 -22.99 10.05 -6.40
N HIS A 87 -22.70 9.63 -5.17
CA HIS A 87 -23.53 8.77 -4.36
C HIS A 87 -23.95 9.49 -3.07
N ALA A 88 -25.27 9.55 -2.83
CA ALA A 88 -25.84 10.18 -1.65
C ALA A 88 -25.88 9.27 -0.40
N GLY A 89 -25.42 8.02 -0.50
CA GLY A 89 -25.40 7.10 0.63
C GLY A 89 -24.22 7.33 1.57
N GLU A 90 -24.30 6.75 2.76
CA GLU A 90 -23.25 6.82 3.76
C GLU A 90 -22.10 5.85 3.45
N GLY A 91 -20.87 6.29 3.70
CA GLY A 91 -19.66 5.47 3.54
C GLY A 91 -19.11 5.43 2.11
N PHE A 92 -18.35 4.39 1.80
CA PHE A 92 -17.71 4.25 0.49
C PHE A 92 -18.69 3.72 -0.56
N LEU A 93 -18.51 4.14 -1.82
CA LEU A 93 -19.38 3.81 -2.95
C LEU A 93 -19.53 2.29 -3.15
N PRO A 94 -20.70 1.67 -2.93
CA PRO A 94 -20.88 0.22 -3.03
C PRO A 94 -20.63 -0.32 -4.45
N PRO A 95 -20.18 -1.58 -4.62
CA PRO A 95 -19.89 -2.16 -5.95
C PRO A 95 -21.08 -2.10 -6.92
N ALA A 96 -22.28 -2.48 -6.46
CA ALA A 96 -23.48 -2.45 -7.29
C ALA A 96 -23.87 -1.03 -7.71
N VAL A 97 -23.65 -0.03 -6.85
CA VAL A 97 -23.90 1.38 -7.18
C VAL A 97 -22.88 1.87 -8.20
N LEU A 98 -21.60 1.55 -8.00
CA LEU A 98 -20.56 1.87 -8.98
C LEU A 98 -20.86 1.25 -10.34
N LEU A 99 -21.43 0.04 -10.41
CA LEU A 99 -21.87 -0.61 -11.66
C LEU A 99 -23.13 0.02 -12.30
N ALA A 100 -24.00 0.64 -11.50
CA ALA A 100 -25.21 1.29 -12.01
C ALA A 100 -25.01 2.75 -12.46
N LEU A 101 -23.98 3.44 -11.95
CA LEU A 101 -23.69 4.82 -12.34
C LEU A 101 -23.37 4.91 -13.85
N PRO A 102 -23.86 5.93 -14.57
CA PRO A 102 -23.46 6.14 -15.96
C PRO A 102 -21.99 6.55 -16.09
N ASP A 103 -21.38 6.26 -17.23
CA ASP A 103 -19.96 6.59 -17.48
C ASP A 103 -19.70 8.10 -17.50
N ALA A 104 -20.62 8.90 -18.06
CA ALA A 104 -20.40 10.34 -18.24
C ALA A 104 -20.13 11.08 -16.91
N PRO A 105 -20.90 10.91 -15.82
CA PRO A 105 -20.56 11.45 -14.50
C PRO A 105 -19.20 10.97 -13.95
N LEU A 106 -18.89 9.68 -14.09
CA LEU A 106 -17.62 9.10 -13.61
C LEU A 106 -16.40 9.66 -14.36
N ARG A 107 -16.54 9.86 -15.67
CA ARG A 107 -15.54 10.54 -16.51
C ARG A 107 -15.44 12.02 -16.17
N GLY A 108 -16.58 12.68 -15.89
CA GLY A 108 -16.64 14.06 -15.40
C GLY A 108 -15.97 14.26 -14.03
N ALA A 109 -15.97 13.24 -13.17
CA ALA A 109 -15.19 13.24 -11.93
C ALA A 109 -13.67 13.19 -12.16
N GLY A 110 -13.21 12.91 -13.38
CA GLY A 110 -11.79 12.90 -13.77
C GLY A 110 -11.17 11.51 -13.88
N LEU A 111 -11.96 10.44 -13.85
CA LEU A 111 -11.46 9.09 -14.12
C LEU A 111 -11.10 8.93 -15.59
N SER A 112 -9.95 8.34 -15.90
CA SER A 112 -9.62 7.90 -17.27
C SER A 112 -10.51 6.72 -17.69
N GLY A 113 -10.64 6.45 -19.00
CA GLY A 113 -11.39 5.28 -19.47
C GLY A 113 -10.80 3.96 -18.96
N ALA A 114 -9.47 3.87 -18.90
CA ALA A 114 -8.77 2.71 -18.35
C ALA A 114 -9.01 2.53 -16.84
N LYS A 115 -8.98 3.61 -16.06
CA LYS A 115 -9.28 3.56 -14.62
C LYS A 115 -10.73 3.16 -14.37
N LEU A 116 -11.66 3.74 -15.12
CA LEU A 116 -13.07 3.38 -15.03
C LEU A 116 -13.29 1.89 -15.36
N ALA A 117 -12.71 1.38 -16.45
CA ALA A 117 -12.80 -0.04 -16.79
C ALA A 117 -12.23 -0.95 -15.70
N ALA A 118 -11.08 -0.60 -15.12
CA ALA A 118 -10.49 -1.35 -14.01
C ALA A 118 -11.38 -1.32 -12.75
N MET A 119 -11.93 -0.15 -12.41
CA MET A 119 -12.84 0.00 -11.27
C MET A 119 -14.13 -0.80 -11.44
N ARG A 120 -14.72 -0.82 -12.64
CA ARG A 120 -15.88 -1.68 -12.96
C ARG A 120 -15.53 -3.16 -12.83
N GLY A 121 -14.36 -3.57 -13.33
CA GLY A 121 -13.86 -4.94 -13.19
C GLY A 121 -13.72 -5.35 -11.73
N VAL A 122 -13.15 -4.49 -10.87
CA VAL A 122 -13.04 -4.73 -9.43
C VAL A 122 -14.42 -4.77 -8.75
N ALA A 123 -15.35 -3.90 -9.15
CA ALA A 123 -16.71 -3.90 -8.62
C ALA A 123 -17.43 -5.23 -8.92
N GLN A 124 -17.39 -5.66 -10.18
CA GLN A 124 -17.99 -6.93 -10.60
C GLN A 124 -17.31 -8.12 -9.89
N ALA A 125 -15.98 -8.16 -9.87
CA ALA A 125 -15.19 -9.18 -9.18
C ALA A 125 -15.47 -9.23 -7.67
N THR A 126 -15.93 -8.13 -7.05
CA THR A 126 -16.34 -8.11 -5.64
C THR A 126 -17.70 -8.79 -5.46
N LEU A 127 -18.65 -8.54 -6.35
CA LEU A 127 -19.95 -9.21 -6.34
C LEU A 127 -19.83 -10.71 -6.66
N ASP A 128 -18.88 -11.08 -7.51
CA ASP A 128 -18.58 -12.48 -7.87
C ASP A 128 -17.72 -13.20 -6.82
N GLY A 129 -17.28 -12.50 -5.75
CA GLY A 129 -16.48 -13.07 -4.67
C GLY A 129 -14.99 -13.29 -5.01
N ILE A 130 -14.51 -12.84 -6.17
CA ILE A 130 -13.10 -12.86 -6.56
C ILE A 130 -12.28 -11.87 -5.72
N VAL A 131 -12.78 -10.66 -5.50
CA VAL A 131 -12.21 -9.75 -4.50
C VAL A 131 -12.72 -10.21 -3.12
N PRO A 132 -11.84 -10.72 -2.23
CA PRO A 132 -12.28 -11.26 -0.94
C PRO A 132 -12.74 -10.14 -0.01
N SER A 133 -13.57 -10.49 0.99
CA SER A 133 -13.76 -9.63 2.16
C SER A 133 -12.45 -9.49 2.94
N ARG A 134 -12.34 -8.41 3.72
CA ARG A 134 -11.15 -8.17 4.56
C ARG A 134 -10.86 -9.34 5.49
N ARG A 135 -11.91 -9.93 6.07
CA ARG A 135 -11.80 -11.08 6.99
C ARG A 135 -11.15 -12.28 6.30
N LEU A 136 -11.51 -12.56 5.05
CA LEU A 136 -10.89 -13.62 4.27
C LEU A 136 -9.47 -13.23 3.85
N ALA A 137 -9.28 -12.03 3.33
CA ALA A 137 -7.98 -11.52 2.88
C ALA A 137 -6.91 -11.58 3.99
N ALA A 138 -7.26 -11.26 5.23
CA ALA A 138 -6.33 -11.31 6.36
C ALA A 138 -5.70 -12.69 6.61
N ARG A 139 -6.39 -13.77 6.20
CA ARG A 139 -5.95 -15.17 6.35
C ARG A 139 -5.24 -15.74 5.12
N LEU A 140 -5.20 -14.98 4.01
CA LEU A 140 -4.53 -15.41 2.79
C LEU A 140 -3.10 -14.90 2.75
N ASP A 141 -2.21 -15.71 2.18
CA ASP A 141 -0.84 -15.31 1.92
C ASP A 141 -0.78 -14.18 0.90
N ASP A 142 0.26 -13.36 1.01
CA ASP A 142 0.48 -12.21 0.13
C ASP A 142 0.60 -12.63 -1.34
N ALA A 143 1.27 -13.76 -1.61
CA ALA A 143 1.41 -14.30 -2.97
C ALA A 143 0.06 -14.71 -3.58
N VAL A 144 -0.82 -15.32 -2.79
CA VAL A 144 -2.17 -15.73 -3.22
C VAL A 144 -3.03 -14.51 -3.54
N LEU A 145 -2.97 -13.47 -2.70
CA LEU A 145 -3.69 -12.22 -2.95
C LEU A 145 -3.16 -11.51 -4.21
N ILE A 146 -1.84 -11.46 -4.39
CA ILE A 146 -1.21 -10.89 -5.58
C ILE A 146 -1.69 -11.63 -6.82
N GLU A 147 -1.48 -12.95 -6.92
CA GLU A 147 -1.86 -13.76 -8.08
C GLU A 147 -3.36 -13.59 -8.42
N ARG A 148 -4.20 -13.75 -7.40
CA ARG A 148 -5.66 -13.66 -7.54
C ARG A 148 -6.10 -12.31 -8.09
N LEU A 149 -5.61 -11.21 -7.51
CA LEU A 149 -6.08 -9.87 -7.84
C LEU A 149 -5.42 -9.31 -9.10
N THR A 150 -4.19 -9.71 -9.44
CA THR A 150 -3.54 -9.29 -10.69
C THR A 150 -4.11 -9.96 -11.94
N SER A 151 -4.98 -10.98 -11.78
CA SER A 151 -5.77 -11.52 -12.89
C SER A 151 -6.79 -10.50 -13.43
N LEU A 152 -7.15 -9.49 -12.63
CA LEU A 152 -8.11 -8.46 -13.00
C LEU A 152 -7.45 -7.41 -13.91
N ARG A 153 -8.11 -7.10 -15.03
CA ARG A 153 -7.62 -6.09 -15.98
C ARG A 153 -7.42 -4.74 -15.28
N GLY A 154 -6.22 -4.17 -15.44
CA GLY A 154 -5.85 -2.88 -14.87
C GLY A 154 -5.37 -2.95 -13.41
N ILE A 155 -5.30 -4.15 -12.82
CA ILE A 155 -4.73 -4.38 -11.49
C ILE A 155 -3.33 -4.98 -11.65
N GLY A 156 -2.32 -4.14 -11.39
CA GLY A 156 -0.93 -4.57 -11.33
C GLY A 156 -0.53 -4.96 -9.90
N ARG A 157 0.64 -5.58 -9.77
CA ARG A 157 1.24 -5.95 -8.48
C ARG A 157 1.26 -4.79 -7.48
N TRP A 158 1.68 -3.60 -7.93
CA TRP A 158 1.70 -2.39 -7.12
C TRP A 158 0.34 -2.09 -6.46
N THR A 159 -0.77 -2.21 -7.19
CA THR A 159 -2.11 -1.96 -6.64
C THR A 159 -2.46 -2.93 -5.53
N VAL A 160 -2.07 -4.20 -5.66
CA VAL A 160 -2.28 -5.20 -4.59
C VAL A 160 -1.36 -4.92 -3.41
N GLU A 161 -0.10 -4.56 -3.64
CA GLU A 161 0.84 -4.20 -2.57
C GLU A 161 0.34 -3.00 -1.74
N MET A 162 -0.34 -2.03 -2.36
CA MET A 162 -1.00 -0.94 -1.63
C MET A 162 -2.11 -1.46 -0.70
N LEU A 163 -2.94 -2.40 -1.14
CA LEU A 163 -3.93 -3.08 -0.29
C LEU A 163 -3.24 -3.81 0.88
N LEU A 164 -2.18 -4.56 0.59
CA LEU A 164 -1.44 -5.33 1.60
C LEU A 164 -0.88 -4.39 2.69
N MET A 165 -0.28 -3.27 2.29
CA MET A 165 0.32 -2.31 3.22
C MET A 165 -0.72 -1.52 4.02
N PHE A 166 -1.69 -0.88 3.35
CA PHE A 166 -2.53 0.15 3.96
C PHE A 166 -3.84 -0.36 4.54
N SER A 167 -4.31 -1.55 4.16
CA SER A 167 -5.56 -2.11 4.70
C SER A 167 -5.37 -3.42 5.46
N LEU A 168 -4.45 -4.28 5.00
CA LEU A 168 -4.11 -5.51 5.72
C LEU A 168 -2.96 -5.33 6.72
N GLY A 169 -2.19 -4.25 6.61
CA GLY A 169 -1.08 -3.97 7.54
C GLY A 169 0.07 -4.96 7.44
N ARG A 170 0.28 -5.57 6.27
CA ARG A 170 1.42 -6.45 6.02
C ARG A 170 2.71 -5.67 6.21
N ARG A 171 3.58 -6.16 7.09
CA ARG A 171 4.79 -5.45 7.55
C ARG A 171 5.96 -5.54 6.59
N ASP A 172 5.93 -6.53 5.69
CA ASP A 172 7.09 -6.91 4.89
C ASP A 172 6.87 -6.81 3.37
N ILE A 173 6.25 -5.71 2.95
CA ILE A 173 6.01 -5.40 1.53
C ILE A 173 7.00 -4.34 1.08
N MET A 174 7.74 -4.62 0.00
CA MET A 174 8.54 -3.63 -0.71
C MET A 174 7.95 -3.44 -2.11
N PRO A 175 7.22 -2.35 -2.38
CA PRO A 175 6.60 -2.14 -3.68
C PRO A 175 7.65 -1.65 -4.68
N VAL A 176 8.42 -2.58 -5.23
CA VAL A 176 9.58 -2.30 -6.09
C VAL A 176 9.22 -1.66 -7.43
N ASP A 177 7.95 -1.68 -7.82
CA ASP A 177 7.43 -0.99 -9.00
C ASP A 177 6.98 0.46 -8.69
N ASP A 178 6.92 0.84 -7.40
CA ASP A 178 6.54 2.19 -6.99
C ASP A 178 7.65 3.20 -7.31
N PHE A 179 7.31 4.21 -8.10
CA PHE A 179 8.24 5.27 -8.46
C PHE A 179 8.79 6.01 -7.24
N GLY A 180 7.94 6.33 -6.26
CA GLY A 180 8.33 7.07 -5.06
C GLY A 180 9.29 6.28 -4.18
N VAL A 181 9.08 4.98 -4.02
CA VAL A 181 10.00 4.10 -3.28
C VAL A 181 11.34 4.00 -3.98
N ARG A 182 11.36 3.79 -5.30
CA ARG A 182 12.60 3.72 -6.09
C ARG A 182 13.33 5.07 -6.10
N GLU A 183 12.61 6.17 -6.17
CA GLU A 183 13.18 7.52 -6.09
C GLU A 183 13.75 7.82 -4.71
N GLY A 184 13.03 7.42 -3.66
CA GLY A 184 13.49 7.51 -2.28
C GLY A 184 14.79 6.77 -2.06
N TRP A 185 14.89 5.55 -2.58
CA TRP A 185 16.11 4.75 -2.51
C TRP A 185 17.26 5.37 -3.30
N ARG A 186 16.98 5.83 -4.53
CA ARG A 186 17.96 6.52 -5.37
C ARG A 186 18.57 7.72 -4.62
N ARG A 187 17.73 8.55 -4.00
CA ARG A 187 18.19 9.71 -3.21
C ARG A 187 18.93 9.29 -1.95
N LEU A 188 18.39 8.32 -1.22
CA LEU A 188 18.99 7.81 0.01
C LEU A 188 20.40 7.25 -0.19
N LYS A 189 20.63 6.61 -1.35
CA LYS A 189 21.90 5.99 -1.72
C LYS A 189 22.73 6.83 -2.68
N GLU A 190 22.30 8.07 -2.96
CA GLU A 190 23.00 9.01 -3.85
C GLU A 190 23.31 8.42 -5.24
N LEU A 191 22.39 7.61 -5.77
CA LEU A 191 22.56 6.96 -7.07
C LEU A 191 22.18 7.92 -8.21
N ASP A 192 22.87 7.81 -9.34
CA ASP A 192 22.57 8.60 -10.54
C ASP A 192 21.18 8.31 -11.11
N ARG A 193 20.72 7.05 -11.01
CA ARG A 193 19.44 6.58 -11.57
C ARG A 193 18.73 5.60 -10.66
N GLN A 194 17.41 5.50 -10.80
CA GLN A 194 16.60 4.53 -10.07
C GLN A 194 17.00 3.09 -10.44
N LEU A 195 17.13 2.23 -9.42
CA LEU A 195 17.32 0.80 -9.64
C LEU A 195 16.11 0.20 -10.34
N ALA A 196 16.32 -0.75 -11.24
CA ALA A 196 15.24 -1.57 -11.81
C ALA A 196 14.58 -2.43 -10.71
N PRO A 197 13.30 -2.83 -10.86
CA PRO A 197 12.57 -3.57 -9.81
C PRO A 197 13.30 -4.79 -9.23
N LYS A 198 13.92 -5.62 -10.09
CA LYS A 198 14.71 -6.78 -9.65
C LYS A 198 15.91 -6.39 -8.77
N ALA A 199 16.65 -5.36 -9.16
CA ALA A 199 17.78 -4.86 -8.39
C ALA A 199 17.32 -4.18 -7.09
N MET A 200 16.18 -3.48 -7.13
CA MET A 200 15.57 -2.88 -5.95
C MET A 200 15.16 -3.95 -4.92
N ALA A 201 14.59 -5.07 -5.37
CA ALA A 201 14.23 -6.18 -4.51
C ALA A 201 15.44 -6.78 -3.78
N GLN A 202 16.56 -6.97 -4.50
CA GLN A 202 17.81 -7.46 -3.93
C GLN A 202 18.43 -6.44 -2.97
N ALA A 203 18.49 -5.18 -3.37
CA ALA A 203 19.12 -4.09 -2.61
C ALA A 203 18.36 -3.73 -1.33
N THR A 204 17.13 -4.21 -1.14
CA THR A 204 16.32 -3.94 0.05
C THR A 204 15.95 -5.19 0.84
N ALA A 205 16.48 -6.35 0.46
CA ALA A 205 16.17 -7.63 1.09
C ALA A 205 16.55 -7.65 2.58
N HIS A 206 17.65 -6.99 2.95
CA HIS A 206 18.13 -6.87 4.34
C HIS A 206 17.24 -6.03 5.25
N LEU A 207 16.25 -5.32 4.71
CA LEU A 207 15.29 -4.51 5.47
C LEU A 207 14.09 -5.33 5.96
N ALA A 208 14.00 -6.60 5.57
CA ALA A 208 13.02 -7.53 6.12
C ALA A 208 13.23 -7.71 7.64
N PRO A 209 12.17 -7.94 8.44
CA PRO A 209 10.78 -8.15 8.04
C PRO A 209 9.91 -6.87 8.05
N PHE A 210 10.54 -5.69 7.97
CA PHE A 210 9.84 -4.40 8.11
C PHE A 210 9.91 -3.54 6.84
N ARG A 211 9.91 -4.19 5.68
CA ARG A 211 10.02 -3.51 4.37
C ARG A 211 8.89 -2.51 4.12
N SER A 212 7.69 -2.70 4.67
CA SER A 212 6.60 -1.72 4.54
C SER A 212 6.91 -0.41 5.24
N ALA A 213 7.55 -0.47 6.42
CA ALA A 213 8.01 0.73 7.12
C ALA A 213 9.21 1.37 6.40
N ALA A 214 10.13 0.55 5.86
CA ALA A 214 11.21 1.06 5.02
C ALA A 214 10.68 1.81 3.80
N ALA A 215 9.73 1.22 3.06
CA ALA A 215 9.06 1.86 1.93
C ALA A 215 8.43 3.22 2.32
N TRP A 216 7.81 3.30 3.50
CA TRP A 216 7.29 4.56 4.02
C TRP A 216 8.38 5.63 4.21
N TYR A 217 9.53 5.27 4.79
CA TYR A 217 10.66 6.19 4.89
C TYR A 217 11.20 6.58 3.52
N LEU A 218 11.27 5.66 2.56
CA LEU A 218 11.70 5.97 1.20
C LEU A 218 10.75 6.97 0.51
N TRP A 219 9.43 6.86 0.72
CA TRP A 219 8.51 7.90 0.29
C TRP A 219 8.81 9.27 0.91
N ARG A 220 9.20 9.34 2.19
CA ARG A 220 9.65 10.60 2.81
C ARG A 220 10.93 11.13 2.15
N ALA A 221 11.90 10.27 1.87
CA ALA A 221 13.12 10.67 1.17
C ALA A 221 12.84 11.21 -0.24
N ALA A 222 11.86 10.64 -0.96
CA ALA A 222 11.41 11.15 -2.26
C ALA A 222 10.73 12.53 -2.17
N GLU A 223 10.14 12.87 -1.02
CA GLU A 223 9.52 14.16 -0.74
C GLU A 223 10.53 15.26 -0.35
N GLU A 224 11.74 14.90 0.10
CA GLU A 224 12.78 15.86 0.52
C GLU A 224 13.30 16.67 -0.71
N LYS A 225 12.62 17.78 -1.10
CA LYS A 225 13.13 19.05 -1.74
C LYS A 225 12.01 20.06 -2.15
N PRO A 226 12.31 21.39 -2.28
CA PRO A 226 11.30 22.42 -2.51
C PRO A 226 10.52 22.20 -3.81
N GLY A 227 9.19 22.06 -3.70
CA GLY A 227 8.27 21.85 -4.83
C GLY A 227 7.98 20.39 -5.20
N GLY A 228 8.50 19.41 -4.45
CA GLY A 228 8.45 17.98 -4.81
C GLY A 228 7.19 17.20 -4.46
N PHE A 229 6.93 16.16 -5.26
CA PHE A 229 5.91 15.11 -5.13
C PHE A 229 5.63 14.70 -3.67
N ARG A 230 4.34 14.61 -3.32
CA ARG A 230 3.83 14.22 -1.99
C ARG A 230 3.20 12.84 -2.08
N ALA A 231 3.71 11.88 -1.33
CA ALA A 231 3.21 10.52 -1.30
C ALA A 231 1.75 10.48 -0.77
N PRO A 232 1.00 9.41 -1.10
CA PRO A 232 -0.37 9.25 -0.62
C PRO A 232 -0.41 9.32 0.91
N ALA A 233 -1.32 10.14 1.45
CA ALA A 233 -1.52 10.25 2.89
C ALA A 233 -2.35 9.05 3.39
N ALA A 234 -1.76 7.85 3.33
CA ALA A 234 -2.48 6.58 3.41
C ALA A 234 -3.61 6.50 2.36
N LEU A 235 -3.39 5.67 1.34
CA LEU A 235 -4.49 5.15 0.52
C LEU A 235 -5.54 4.52 1.41
#